data_AF-A0A966D3Y4-F1
#
_entry.id   AF-A0A966D3Y4-F1
#
_cell.length_a   1.000
_cell.length_b   1.000
_cell.length_c   1.000
_cell.angle_alpha   90.00
_cell.angle_beta   90.00
_cell.angle_gamma   90.00
#
_symmetry.space_group_name_H-M   'P 1'
#
loop_
_entity.id
_entity.type
_entity.pdbx_description
1 polymer ?
#
loop_
_entity_poly.entity_id
_entity_poly.type
_entity_poly.pdbx_seq_one_letter_code
_entity_poly.pdbx_strand_id
1 'polypeptide(L)'
;MKLSHDREQADVIQTADLNLRRLTLQITSSADAATLRRLLATFAEDTYRMKGFVRLSDGDYLVDCVGAFVQVLPQPVPTDCDNRIALLYGYGLPARKSVKAAIHWMPDVLEIIPETLA
;
A
#
# COMPACT_ATOMS: atom_id res chain seq x y z
N MET A 1 9.92 -1.51 50.54
CA MET A 1 9.99 -0.38 49.58
C MET A 1 9.10 -0.71 48.38
N LYS A 2 7.99 0.00 48.22
CA LYS A 2 7.13 -0.09 47.04
C LYS A 2 7.75 0.81 45.96
N LEU A 3 8.24 0.23 44.86
CA LEU A 3 8.59 1.00 43.67
C LEU A 3 7.39 0.96 42.72
N SER A 4 6.60 2.03 42.76
CA SER A 4 5.65 2.42 41.74
C SER A 4 6.37 2.51 40.40
N HIS A 5 6.01 1.63 39.47
CA HIS A 5 6.31 1.80 38.05
C HIS A 5 5.32 2.83 37.50
N ASP A 6 5.70 4.10 37.55
CA ASP A 6 5.06 5.12 36.71
C ASP A 6 5.33 4.74 35.25
N ARG A 7 4.26 4.35 34.54
CA ARG A 7 4.29 4.20 33.09
C ARG A 7 4.33 5.62 32.52
N GLU A 8 5.50 6.08 32.10
CA GLU A 8 5.63 7.16 31.12
C GLU A 8 4.96 6.70 29.82
N GLN A 9 3.67 6.98 29.73
CA GLN A 9 2.90 6.88 28.51
C GLN A 9 3.42 8.00 27.62
N ALA A 10 4.43 7.67 26.79
CA ALA A 10 4.98 8.60 25.82
C ALA A 10 3.82 9.16 24.98
N ASP A 11 3.54 10.44 25.17
CA ASP A 11 2.57 11.21 24.43
C ASP A 11 3.04 11.26 22.98
N VAL A 12 2.59 10.31 22.17
CA VAL A 12 2.86 10.28 20.74
C VAL A 12 2.08 11.44 20.15
N ILE A 13 2.75 12.56 19.90
CA ILE A 13 2.18 13.70 19.18
C ILE A 13 1.72 13.18 17.81
N GLN A 14 0.43 12.90 17.66
CA GLN A 14 -0.20 12.62 16.38
C GLN A 14 -0.40 13.94 15.64
N THR A 15 0.68 14.49 15.09
CA THR A 15 0.55 15.56 14.10
C THR A 15 0.02 14.92 12.81
N ALA A 16 -1.27 15.09 12.53
CA ALA A 16 -1.81 14.72 11.22
C ALA A 16 -1.05 15.50 10.15
N ASP A 17 -0.38 14.79 9.24
CA ASP A 17 0.26 15.42 8.09
C ASP A 17 -0.84 15.92 7.13
N LEU A 18 -1.04 17.24 7.13
CA LEU A 18 -2.06 17.92 6.32
C LEU A 18 -1.89 17.67 4.80
N ASN A 19 -0.71 17.21 4.36
CA ASN A 19 -0.42 16.94 2.95
C ASN A 19 -0.59 15.46 2.57
N LEU A 20 -0.82 14.57 3.53
CA LEU A 20 -0.96 13.14 3.27
C LEU A 20 -2.25 12.85 2.51
N ARG A 21 -2.12 12.18 1.37
CA ARG A 21 -3.23 11.75 0.53
C ARG A 21 -3.19 10.24 0.35
N ARG A 22 -4.35 9.67 0.06
CA ARG A 22 -4.53 8.24 -0.16
C ARG A 22 -5.10 7.95 -1.55
N LEU A 23 -4.71 6.81 -2.12
CA LEU A 23 -5.40 6.10 -3.18
C LEU A 23 -5.65 4.67 -2.71
N THR A 24 -6.78 4.11 -3.13
CA THR A 24 -7.05 2.67 -2.99
C THR A 24 -6.91 2.03 -4.36
N LEU A 25 -5.95 1.12 -4.46
CA LEU A 25 -5.67 0.34 -5.65
C LEU A 25 -6.34 -1.02 -5.52
N GLN A 26 -7.05 -1.46 -6.54
CA GLN A 26 -7.65 -2.80 -6.60
C GLN A 26 -6.82 -3.66 -7.54
N ILE A 27 -6.38 -4.82 -7.06
CA ILE A 27 -5.52 -5.74 -7.80
C ILE A 27 -6.33 -6.94 -8.28
N THR A 28 -6.18 -7.27 -9.56
CA THR A 28 -6.82 -8.44 -10.15
C THR A 28 -6.18 -9.73 -9.62
N SER A 29 -7.01 -10.71 -9.22
CA SER A 29 -6.53 -12.00 -8.73
C SER A 29 -5.88 -12.88 -9.81
N SER A 30 -6.01 -12.53 -11.09
CA SER A 30 -5.35 -13.23 -12.20
C SER A 30 -3.86 -12.92 -12.33
N ALA A 31 -3.37 -11.83 -11.73
CA ALA A 31 -1.96 -11.49 -11.75
C ALA A 31 -1.13 -12.46 -10.92
N ASP A 32 0.17 -12.55 -11.20
CA ASP A 32 1.15 -13.26 -10.36
C ASP A 32 1.96 -12.26 -9.50
N ALA A 33 2.62 -12.74 -8.45
CA ALA A 33 3.39 -11.89 -7.55
C ALA A 33 4.53 -11.14 -8.24
N ALA A 34 5.15 -11.76 -9.26
CA ALA A 34 6.22 -11.13 -10.03
C ALA A 34 5.72 -9.92 -10.84
N THR A 35 4.54 -10.04 -11.43
CA THR A 35 3.86 -9.00 -12.20
C THR A 35 3.42 -7.87 -11.28
N LEU A 36 2.83 -8.19 -10.12
CA LEU A 36 2.50 -7.18 -9.12
C LEU A 36 3.75 -6.42 -8.65
N ARG A 37 4.86 -7.13 -8.36
CA ARG A 37 6.11 -6.48 -7.94
C ARG A 37 6.65 -5.54 -9.01
N ARG A 38 6.66 -5.95 -10.29
CA ARG A 38 7.07 -5.08 -11.41
C ARG A 38 6.17 -3.86 -11.53
N LEU A 39 4.85 -4.05 -11.44
CA LEU A 39 3.88 -2.97 -11.47
C LEU A 39 4.15 -1.93 -10.37
N LEU A 40 4.22 -2.36 -9.11
CA LEU A 40 4.44 -1.47 -7.96
C LEU A 40 5.76 -0.69 -8.09
N ALA A 41 6.81 -1.33 -8.62
CA ALA A 41 8.09 -0.68 -8.86
C ALA A 41 8.00 0.49 -9.84
N THR A 42 7.04 0.50 -10.78
CA THR A 42 6.91 1.58 -11.78
C THR A 42 6.51 2.94 -11.20
N PHE A 43 5.95 2.97 -9.99
CA PHE A 43 5.52 4.20 -9.33
C PHE A 43 5.92 4.28 -7.85
N ALA A 44 6.72 3.34 -7.34
CA ALA A 44 7.12 3.28 -5.93
C ALA A 44 7.84 4.56 -5.47
N GLU A 45 8.75 5.10 -6.29
CA GLU A 45 9.50 6.33 -6.00
C GLU A 45 8.61 7.57 -5.86
N ASP A 46 7.43 7.56 -6.49
CA ASP A 46 6.46 8.65 -6.42
C ASP A 46 5.48 8.51 -5.26
N THR A 47 5.73 7.58 -4.32
CA THR A 47 4.84 7.29 -3.19
C THR A 47 5.61 7.26 -1.87
N TYR A 48 4.90 7.40 -0.75
CA TYR A 48 5.48 7.23 0.57
C TYR A 48 5.44 5.78 1.03
N ARG A 49 4.26 5.16 0.94
CA ARG A 49 4.09 3.76 1.32
C ARG A 49 2.91 3.13 0.62
N MET A 50 3.00 1.83 0.42
CA MET A 50 1.90 1.00 -0.07
C MET A 50 1.76 -0.22 0.82
N LYS A 51 0.55 -0.48 1.33
CA LYS A 51 0.27 -1.64 2.17
C LYS A 51 -1.04 -2.30 1.77
N GLY A 52 -1.07 -3.61 1.77
CA GLY A 52 -2.29 -4.38 1.49
C GLY A 52 -2.05 -5.88 1.53
N PHE A 53 -3.13 -6.62 1.70
CA PHE A 53 -3.14 -8.06 1.49
C PHE A 53 -3.79 -8.34 0.14
N VAL A 54 -3.19 -9.23 -0.65
CA VAL A 54 -3.67 -9.58 -1.98
C VAL A 54 -3.63 -11.10 -2.17
N ARG A 55 -4.66 -11.63 -2.82
CA ARG A 55 -4.73 -12.98 -3.34
C ARG A 55 -4.53 -12.95 -4.84
N LEU A 56 -3.44 -13.57 -5.28
CA LEU A 56 -2.99 -13.63 -6.66
C LEU A 56 -3.13 -15.06 -7.19
N SER A 57 -2.85 -15.25 -8.47
CA SER A 57 -2.96 -16.55 -9.14
C SER A 57 -2.00 -17.60 -8.57
N ASP A 58 -0.89 -17.14 -7.97
CA ASP A 58 0.20 -17.94 -7.42
C ASP A 58 0.28 -17.90 -5.88
N GLY A 59 -0.72 -17.34 -5.19
CA GLY A 59 -0.84 -17.40 -3.73
C GLY A 59 -1.33 -16.12 -3.05
N ASP A 60 -1.26 -16.12 -1.71
CA ASP A 60 -1.59 -14.97 -0.87
C ASP A 60 -0.32 -14.21 -0.49
N TYR A 61 -0.38 -12.88 -0.54
CA TYR A 61 0.78 -12.02 -0.32
C TYR A 61 0.46 -10.78 0.53
N LEU A 62 1.45 -10.38 1.32
CA LEU A 62 1.53 -9.06 1.95
C LEU A 62 2.33 -8.13 1.03
N VAL A 63 1.71 -7.03 0.63
CA VAL A 63 2.38 -5.91 0.00
C VAL A 63 2.87 -4.97 1.10
N ASP A 64 4.18 -4.76 1.13
CA ASP A 64 4.82 -3.75 1.97
C ASP A 64 5.83 -2.97 1.15
N CYS A 65 5.47 -1.74 0.78
CA CYS A 65 6.36 -0.85 0.07
C CYS A 65 6.56 0.43 0.88
N VAL A 66 7.82 0.85 1.01
CA VAL A 66 8.20 2.10 1.67
C VAL A 66 9.15 2.85 0.72
N GLY A 67 8.68 3.97 0.16
CA GLY A 67 9.33 4.64 -0.96
C GLY A 67 9.62 3.66 -2.11
N ALA A 68 10.85 3.69 -2.61
CA ALA A 68 11.33 2.82 -3.70
C ALA A 68 11.47 1.33 -3.32
N PHE A 69 11.38 0.98 -2.03
CA PHE A 69 11.60 -0.38 -1.56
C PHE A 69 10.32 -1.20 -1.67
N VAL A 70 10.22 -2.05 -2.70
CA VAL A 70 9.03 -2.86 -2.99
C VAL A 70 9.19 -4.29 -2.48
N GLN A 71 8.33 -4.68 -1.53
CA GLN A 71 8.24 -6.05 -1.03
C GLN A 71 6.85 -6.63 -1.28
N VAL A 72 6.82 -7.82 -1.87
CA VAL A 72 5.65 -8.68 -2.03
C VAL A 72 6.03 -9.99 -1.37
N LEU A 73 5.57 -10.19 -0.14
CA LEU A 73 5.99 -11.27 0.74
C LEU A 73 4.91 -12.34 0.80
N PRO A 74 5.24 -13.64 0.69
CA PRO A 74 4.27 -14.71 0.87
C PRO A 74 3.57 -14.57 2.24
N GLN A 75 2.25 -14.69 2.24
CA GLN A 75 1.43 -14.65 3.45
C GLN A 75 1.00 -16.08 3.80
N PRO A 76 1.62 -16.72 4.81
CA PRO A 76 1.37 -18.13 5.11
C PRO A 76 0.00 -18.40 5.74
N VAL A 77 -0.67 -17.36 6.23
CA VAL A 77 -1.99 -17.48 6.87
C VAL A 77 -3.04 -16.93 5.90
N PRO A 78 -4.04 -17.74 5.49
CA PRO A 78 -5.14 -17.27 4.67
C PRO A 78 -5.76 -16.02 5.29
N THR A 79 -5.73 -14.93 4.55
CA THR A 79 -6.26 -13.65 4.99
C THR A 79 -7.53 -13.37 4.19
N ASP A 80 -8.58 -12.91 4.86
CA ASP A 80 -9.71 -12.34 4.15
C ASP A 80 -9.26 -10.99 3.56
N CYS A 81 -9.18 -10.93 2.24
CA CYS A 81 -8.59 -9.78 1.56
C CYS A 81 -9.41 -9.40 0.33
N ASP A 82 -9.72 -8.10 0.24
CA ASP A 82 -10.42 -7.51 -0.90
C ASP A 82 -9.48 -7.28 -2.11
N ASN A 83 -8.23 -7.73 -2.05
CA ASN A 83 -7.17 -7.37 -3.00
C ASN A 83 -6.95 -5.85 -3.13
N ARG A 84 -7.06 -5.13 -2.01
CA ARG A 84 -6.90 -3.68 -1.96
C ARG A 84 -5.54 -3.30 -1.38
N ILE A 85 -4.85 -2.40 -2.06
CA ILE A 85 -3.61 -1.78 -1.60
C ILE A 85 -3.90 -0.30 -1.31
N ALA A 86 -3.65 0.10 -0.07
CA ALA A 86 -3.65 1.50 0.32
C ALA A 86 -2.30 2.12 -0.07
N LEU A 87 -2.33 3.11 -0.96
CA LEU A 87 -1.17 3.89 -1.39
C LEU A 87 -1.25 5.28 -0.78
N LEU A 88 -0.20 5.68 -0.06
CA LEU A 88 -0.07 7.02 0.49
C LEU A 88 0.99 7.83 -0.24
N TYR A 89 0.70 9.11 -0.46
CA TYR A 89 1.58 10.07 -1.12
C TYR A 89 1.35 11.48 -0.56
N GLY A 90 2.25 12.41 -0.85
CA GLY A 90 2.18 13.80 -0.39
C GLY A 90 2.16 14.81 -1.52
N TYR A 91 2.10 16.09 -1.16
CA TYR A 91 2.24 17.20 -2.11
C TYR A 91 3.62 17.19 -2.78
N GLY A 92 3.67 17.42 -4.08
CA GLY A 92 4.93 17.41 -4.87
C GLY A 92 5.30 16.07 -5.49
N LEU A 93 4.72 14.95 -5.05
CA LEU A 93 4.91 13.65 -5.68
C LEU A 93 3.89 13.40 -6.79
N PRO A 94 4.31 12.93 -7.98
CA PRO A 94 3.41 12.69 -9.12
C PRO A 94 2.65 11.35 -9.03
N ALA A 95 2.38 10.82 -7.82
CA ALA A 95 1.79 9.50 -7.59
C ALA A 95 0.57 9.20 -8.47
N ARG A 96 -0.41 10.10 -8.51
CA ARG A 96 -1.62 9.92 -9.34
C ARG A 96 -1.32 9.81 -10.83
N LYS A 97 -0.31 10.55 -11.32
CA LYS A 97 0.10 10.52 -12.72
C LYS A 97 0.80 9.19 -13.03
N SER A 98 1.70 8.76 -12.15
CA SER A 98 2.46 7.51 -12.33
C SER A 98 1.59 6.27 -12.21
N VAL A 99 0.64 6.24 -11.25
CA VAL A 99 -0.37 5.17 -11.15
C VAL A 99 -1.25 5.11 -12.41
N LYS A 100 -1.72 6.26 -12.92
CA LYS A 100 -2.49 6.28 -14.18
C LYS A 100 -1.69 5.77 -15.38
N ALA A 101 -0.41 6.13 -15.46
CA ALA A 101 0.47 5.60 -16.49
C ALA A 101 0.63 4.08 -16.35
N ALA A 102 0.81 3.57 -15.13
CA ALA A 102 0.91 2.14 -14.86
C ALA A 102 -0.36 1.38 -15.28
N ILE A 103 -1.55 1.93 -15.02
CA ILE A 103 -2.83 1.37 -15.49
C ILE A 103 -2.88 1.33 -17.02
N HIS A 104 -2.38 2.37 -17.69
CA HIS A 104 -2.33 2.37 -19.15
C HIS A 104 -1.41 1.27 -19.72
N TRP A 105 -0.27 1.02 -19.08
CA TRP A 105 0.68 -0.02 -19.49
C TRP A 105 0.25 -1.44 -19.09
N MET A 106 -0.51 -1.59 -17.99
CA MET A 106 -0.91 -2.87 -17.41
C MET A 106 -2.39 -2.86 -16.99
N PRO A 107 -3.33 -2.71 -17.95
CA PRO A 107 -4.76 -2.50 -17.65
C PRO A 107 -5.42 -3.68 -16.95
N ASP A 108 -4.91 -4.90 -17.16
CA ASP A 108 -5.52 -6.12 -16.62
C ASP A 108 -5.14 -6.42 -15.16
N VAL A 109 -4.21 -5.64 -14.58
CA VAL A 109 -3.61 -5.92 -13.26
C VAL A 109 -4.14 -4.99 -12.17
N LEU A 110 -4.51 -3.76 -12.54
CA LEU A 110 -4.77 -2.68 -11.58
C LEU A 110 -5.88 -1.75 -12.04
N GLU A 111 -6.75 -1.40 -11.09
CA GLU A 111 -7.67 -0.26 -11.21
C GLU A 111 -7.62 0.65 -9.96
N ILE A 112 -8.01 1.91 -10.11
CA ILE A 112 -8.19 2.83 -8.97
C ILE A 112 -9.64 2.76 -8.52
N ILE A 113 -9.86 2.45 -7.24
CA ILE A 113 -11.18 2.59 -6.64
C ILE A 113 -11.38 4.07 -6.27
N PRO A 114 -12.46 4.72 -6.77
CA PRO A 114 -12.84 6.03 -6.26
C PRO A 114 -13.16 5.90 -4.77
N GLU A 115 -12.54 6.74 -3.94
CA GLU A 115 -12.94 6.81 -2.52
C GLU A 115 -14.38 7.31 -2.46
N THR A 116 -15.34 6.40 -2.21
CA THR A 116 -16.66 6.79 -1.75
C THR A 116 -16.46 7.39 -0.36
N LEU A 117 -16.67 8.70 -0.22
CA LEU A 117 -16.78 9.35 1.08
C LEU A 117 -17.89 8.62 1.84
N ALA A 118 -17.50 7.83 2.84
CA ALA A 118 -18.40 7.32 3.87
C ALA A 118 -18.64 8.40 4.92
#